data_AF-A0AAD3DK25-F1
#
_entry.id   AF-A0AAD3DK25-F1
#
_cell.length_a   1.000
_cell.length_b   1.000
_cell.length_c   1.000
_cell.angle_alpha   90.00
_cell.angle_beta   90.00
_cell.angle_gamma   90.00
#
_symmetry.space_group_name_H-M   'P 1'
#
loop_
_entity.id
_entity.type
_entity.pdbx_description
1 polymer ?
#
loop_
_entity_poly.entity_id
_entity_poly.type
_entity_poly.pdbx_seq_one_letter_code
_entity_poly.pdbx_strand_id
1 'polypeptide(L)'
;WCACSAVYHASWTVRQYPQHWYMRPDMVGADSDPGRPVQTGTISFFAGLLLYSFLIPISLYVSMELVKLFQSRILIANDRDMYHAETDTPALARTSNLNEELGMVNTILSDKTGTLTRNVMEFFKCSIAGVAYGAGITEIEKANALRKGVVLDERERPEATKCRERFFNFYDDRLMGDAWYSAHDPATVEMFFRLLAVCHTVIPDGPPEPATIKYEAESPDEAALVVAAKAFGFFFFKRTNTTVTVRERTARGEADVEYEVLNILEFNSTRKRMSVVIKDKATDKILIFTKGADTVIYERLDPGYGPNEAMKESTTRHMEEFGSAGLRTLCLSYAEVDPEWYNREWLPEWVAAKTSLDKRDEKVMDVSEKIERNLRLLGCTAIEDKLQE
;
A
#
# COMPACT_ATOMS: atom_id res chain seq x y z
N TRP A 1 58.29 1.65 17.02
CA TRP A 1 59.42 1.69 16.07
C TRP A 1 60.32 2.90 16.27
N CYS A 2 59.85 4.15 16.08
CA CYS A 2 60.67 5.36 16.27
C CYS A 2 61.30 5.48 17.67
N ALA A 3 60.55 5.18 18.74
CA ALA A 3 61.06 5.21 20.12
C ALA A 3 62.16 4.17 20.38
N CYS A 4 61.99 2.94 19.88
CA CYS A 4 63.01 1.89 20.00
C CYS A 4 64.28 2.26 19.22
N SER A 5 64.12 2.82 18.01
CA SER A 5 65.22 3.32 17.19
C SER A 5 65.97 4.46 17.89
N ALA A 6 65.26 5.39 18.53
CA ALA A 6 65.84 6.51 19.27
C ALA A 6 66.62 6.05 20.50
N VAL A 7 66.09 5.11 21.27
CA VAL A 7 66.76 4.54 22.45
C VAL A 7 68.00 3.75 22.04
N TYR A 8 67.90 2.96 20.97
CA TYR A 8 69.03 2.22 20.43
C TYR A 8 70.11 3.16 19.88
N HIS A 9 69.72 4.19 19.11
CA HIS A 9 70.62 5.20 18.57
C HIS A 9 71.33 5.98 19.68
N ALA A 10 70.61 6.39 20.73
CA ALA A 10 71.21 7.05 21.90
C ALA A 10 72.18 6.12 22.65
N SER A 11 71.83 4.84 22.84
CA SER A 11 72.71 3.86 23.48
C SER A 11 73.97 3.58 22.66
N TRP A 12 73.82 3.48 21.34
CA TRP A 12 74.90 3.26 20.39
C TRP A 12 75.84 4.48 20.31
N THR A 13 75.26 5.69 20.31
CA THR A 13 76.02 6.95 20.28
C THR A 13 76.91 7.09 21.52
N VAL A 14 76.44 6.68 22.70
CA VAL A 14 77.27 6.72 23.92
C VAL A 14 78.36 5.65 23.92
N ARG A 15 78.04 4.43 23.47
CA ARG A 15 78.92 3.26 23.65
C ARG A 15 79.93 3.05 22.52
N GLN A 16 79.54 3.28 21.27
CA GLN A 16 80.33 2.91 20.10
C GLN A 16 80.84 4.12 19.30
N TYR A 17 80.13 5.25 19.31
CA TYR A 17 80.53 6.45 18.54
C TYR A 17 81.97 6.94 18.83
N PRO A 18 82.45 7.01 20.09
CA PRO A 18 83.82 7.46 20.37
C PRO A 18 84.90 6.47 19.89
N GLN A 19 84.54 5.21 19.59
CA GLN A 19 85.48 4.17 19.16
C GLN A 19 85.77 4.24 17.65
N HIS A 20 84.97 4.97 16.88
CA HIS A 20 85.07 5.06 15.43
C HIS A 20 85.75 6.36 14.99
N TRP A 21 87.08 6.35 14.92
CA TRP A 21 87.93 7.52 14.59
C TRP A 21 87.55 8.22 13.26
N TYR A 22 86.97 7.48 12.31
CA TYR A 22 86.57 8.00 11.00
C TYR A 22 85.26 8.80 11.01
N MET A 23 84.44 8.70 12.07
CA MET A 23 83.20 9.49 12.24
C MET A 23 83.45 10.89 12.83
N ARG A 24 84.72 11.26 13.04
CA ARG A 24 85.16 12.57 13.56
C ARG A 24 84.43 12.96 14.86
N PRO A 25 84.65 12.24 15.97
CA PRO A 25 84.05 12.53 17.26
C PRO A 25 84.50 13.89 17.86
N ASP A 26 85.45 14.59 17.23
CA ASP A 26 85.95 15.90 17.66
C ASP A 26 85.16 17.09 17.05
N MET A 27 84.31 16.84 16.05
CA MET A 27 83.46 17.87 15.41
C MET A 27 81.99 17.42 15.41
N VAL A 28 81.39 17.37 16.60
CA VAL A 28 80.05 16.79 16.77
C VAL A 28 78.96 17.85 16.72
N GLY A 29 77.98 17.66 15.83
CA GLY A 29 76.73 18.42 15.82
C GLY A 29 75.80 17.98 16.95
N ALA A 30 74.77 18.79 17.25
CA ALA A 30 73.81 18.48 18.32
C ALA A 30 73.04 17.14 18.11
N ASP A 31 73.08 16.61 16.88
CA ASP A 31 72.44 15.37 16.43
C ASP A 31 73.20 14.09 16.81
N SER A 32 74.51 14.16 17.09
CA SER A 32 75.36 12.98 17.37
C SER A 32 76.24 13.10 18.63
N ASP A 33 75.96 14.08 19.51
CA ASP A 33 76.77 14.37 20.72
C ASP A 33 76.74 13.24 21.79
N PRO A 34 77.87 12.55 22.05
CA PRO A 34 77.94 11.50 23.08
C PRO A 34 77.73 12.03 24.51
N GLY A 35 77.96 13.32 24.75
CA GLY A 35 77.81 13.96 26.06
C GLY A 35 76.35 14.29 26.41
N ARG A 36 75.44 14.27 25.43
CA ARG A 36 74.02 14.62 25.60
C ARG A 36 73.08 13.57 24.98
N PRO A 37 73.08 12.32 25.49
CA PRO A 37 72.35 11.20 24.88
C PRO A 37 70.84 11.41 24.79
N VAL A 38 70.25 12.18 25.71
CA VAL A 38 68.82 12.51 25.68
C VAL A 38 68.49 13.44 24.52
N GLN A 39 69.37 14.40 24.20
CA GLN A 39 69.17 15.32 23.07
C GLN A 39 69.33 14.58 21.74
N THR A 40 70.38 13.76 21.60
CA THR A 40 70.62 12.90 20.43
C THR A 40 69.47 11.91 20.20
N GLY A 41 68.99 11.26 21.25
CA GLY A 41 67.83 10.36 21.18
C GLY A 41 66.56 11.09 20.76
N THR A 42 66.34 12.32 21.26
CA THR A 42 65.17 13.13 20.88
C THR A 42 65.23 13.56 19.41
N ILE A 43 66.39 14.00 18.92
CA ILE A 43 66.58 14.36 17.51
C ILE A 43 66.41 13.12 16.62
N SER A 44 67.01 11.99 17.00
CA SER A 44 66.86 10.70 16.31
C SER A 44 65.40 10.21 16.29
N PHE A 45 64.63 10.47 17.35
CA PHE A 45 63.20 10.16 17.38
C PHE A 45 62.41 10.94 16.32
N PHE A 46 62.61 12.26 16.23
CA PHE A 46 61.93 13.09 15.21
C PHE A 46 62.45 12.81 13.79
N ALA A 47 63.74 12.54 13.62
CA ALA A 47 64.31 12.10 12.34
C ALA A 47 63.73 10.75 11.92
N GLY A 48 63.57 9.81 12.86
CA GLY A 48 62.90 8.53 12.63
C GLY A 48 61.41 8.69 12.30
N LEU A 49 60.72 9.64 12.92
CA LEU A 49 59.32 9.96 12.58
C LEU A 49 59.18 10.48 11.16
N LEU A 50 60.12 11.32 10.69
CA LEU A 50 60.18 11.75 9.29
C LEU A 50 60.50 10.58 8.35
N LEU A 51 61.46 9.73 8.71
CA LEU A 51 61.87 8.59 7.90
C LEU A 51 60.74 7.56 7.74
N TYR A 52 59.96 7.29 8.79
CA TYR A 52 58.82 6.36 8.78
C TYR A 52 57.48 7.01 8.43
N SER A 53 57.46 8.28 8.02
CA SER A 53 56.22 9.00 7.68
C SER A 53 55.40 8.32 6.57
N PHE A 54 56.04 7.52 5.70
CA PHE A 54 55.37 6.76 4.64
C PHE A 54 54.52 5.58 5.14
N LEU A 55 54.67 5.15 6.41
CA LEU A 55 53.87 4.05 6.97
C LEU A 55 52.37 4.39 7.03
N ILE A 56 52.03 5.68 7.14
CA ILE A 56 50.67 6.18 6.97
C ILE A 56 50.62 6.87 5.60
N PRO A 57 50.34 6.12 4.52
CA PRO A 57 50.32 6.68 3.18
C PRO A 57 49.22 7.74 3.05
N ILE A 58 49.64 8.98 2.80
CA ILE A 58 48.72 10.11 2.55
C ILE A 58 47.80 9.81 1.35
N SER A 59 48.30 9.04 0.38
CA SER A 59 47.55 8.63 -0.80
C SER A 59 46.42 7.64 -0.52
N LEU A 60 46.38 6.95 0.63
CA LEU A 60 45.33 5.98 0.94
C LEU A 60 43.95 6.64 0.97
N TYR A 61 43.84 7.80 1.63
CA TYR A 61 42.59 8.53 1.73
C TYR A 61 42.07 8.96 0.36
N VAL A 62 42.94 9.57 -0.46
CA VAL A 62 42.59 10.01 -1.82
C VAL A 62 42.23 8.82 -2.72
N SER A 63 42.96 7.70 -2.60
CA SER A 63 42.68 6.50 -3.39
C SER A 63 41.32 5.88 -3.03
N MET A 64 40.97 5.84 -1.73
CA MET A 64 39.67 5.36 -1.29
C MET A 64 38.53 6.24 -1.81
N GLU A 65 38.67 7.56 -1.75
CA GLU A 65 37.68 8.49 -2.29
C GLU A 65 37.49 8.31 -3.81
N LEU A 66 38.58 8.16 -4.57
CA LEU A 66 38.51 7.90 -6.01
C LEU A 66 37.81 6.58 -6.34
N VAL A 67 38.09 5.51 -5.58
CA VAL A 67 37.42 4.21 -5.75
C VAL A 67 35.92 4.33 -5.48
N LYS A 68 35.53 5.01 -4.40
CA LYS A 68 34.12 5.23 -4.05
C LYS A 68 33.38 6.03 -5.11
N LEU A 69 34.01 7.08 -5.64
CA LEU A 69 33.46 7.87 -6.75
C LEU A 69 33.31 7.04 -8.02
N PHE A 70 34.30 6.20 -8.34
CA PHE A 70 34.21 5.31 -9.49
C PHE A 70 33.04 4.32 -9.33
N GLN A 71 32.92 3.67 -8.18
CA GLN A 71 31.83 2.74 -7.89
C GLN A 71 30.45 3.40 -7.98
N SER A 72 30.25 4.55 -7.35
CA SER A 72 28.96 5.23 -7.35
C SER A 72 28.59 5.79 -8.73
N ARG A 73 29.55 6.45 -9.40
CA ARG A 73 29.26 7.24 -10.60
C ARG A 73 29.36 6.45 -11.90
N ILE A 74 30.24 5.46 -11.97
CA ILE A 74 30.47 4.67 -13.18
C ILE A 74 29.72 3.34 -13.11
N LEU A 75 29.75 2.63 -11.97
CA LEU A 75 29.12 1.32 -11.86
C LEU A 75 27.62 1.44 -11.56
N ILE A 76 27.24 1.97 -10.39
CA ILE A 76 25.84 2.02 -9.95
C ILE A 76 24.98 2.86 -10.92
N ALA A 77 25.46 4.05 -11.29
CA ALA A 77 24.67 4.97 -12.10
C ALA A 77 24.51 4.56 -13.58
N ASN A 78 25.33 3.65 -14.09
CA ASN A 78 25.23 3.16 -15.47
C ASN A 78 24.75 1.69 -15.54
N ASP A 79 24.29 1.14 -14.44
CA ASP A 79 23.73 -0.21 -14.42
C ASP A 79 22.37 -0.22 -15.14
N ARG A 80 22.22 -1.14 -16.09
CA ARG A 80 20.98 -1.31 -16.86
C ARG A 80 19.92 -2.08 -16.10
N ASP A 81 20.32 -2.94 -15.16
CA ASP A 81 19.39 -3.76 -14.39
C ASP A 81 18.68 -2.92 -13.31
N MET A 82 19.27 -1.79 -12.91
CA MET A 82 18.68 -0.84 -11.97
C MET A 82 18.07 0.40 -12.66
N TYR A 83 17.67 0.28 -13.94
CA TYR A 83 17.03 1.35 -14.70
C TYR A 83 15.52 1.13 -14.80
N HIS A 84 14.74 2.15 -14.40
CA HIS A 84 13.29 2.11 -14.49
C HIS A 84 12.80 2.73 -15.80
N ALA A 85 12.31 1.87 -16.71
CA ALA A 85 11.94 2.27 -18.07
C ALA A 85 10.68 3.16 -18.15
N GLU A 86 9.68 2.95 -17.29
CA GLU A 86 8.42 3.71 -17.38
C GLU A 86 8.60 5.20 -17.03
N THR A 87 9.51 5.51 -16.09
CA THR A 87 9.79 6.89 -15.67
C THR A 87 11.11 7.43 -16.22
N ASP A 88 11.78 6.68 -17.10
CA ASP A 88 13.11 7.00 -17.64
C ASP A 88 14.10 7.41 -16.53
N THR A 89 14.14 6.63 -15.45
CA THR A 89 14.90 6.98 -14.23
C THR A 89 15.97 5.93 -13.94
N PRO A 90 17.27 6.26 -14.05
CA PRO A 90 18.36 5.38 -13.63
C PRO A 90 18.57 5.43 -12.11
N ALA A 91 19.20 4.39 -11.56
CA ALA A 91 19.71 4.42 -10.19
C ALA A 91 20.72 5.57 -10.01
N LEU A 92 20.56 6.36 -8.94
CA LEU A 92 21.44 7.48 -8.64
C LEU A 92 21.97 7.40 -7.22
N ALA A 93 23.27 7.13 -7.09
CA ALA A 93 23.97 7.23 -5.82
C ALA A 93 24.30 8.70 -5.50
N ARG A 94 23.57 9.29 -4.54
CA ARG A 94 23.76 10.69 -4.12
C ARG A 94 24.95 10.87 -3.16
N THR A 95 25.31 9.82 -2.43
CA THR A 95 26.41 9.82 -1.45
C THR A 95 27.34 8.65 -1.75
N SER A 96 28.57 8.93 -2.18
CA SER A 96 29.57 7.90 -2.50
C SER A 96 30.20 7.24 -1.27
N ASN A 97 30.10 7.90 -0.11
CA ASN A 97 30.84 7.49 1.08
C ASN A 97 30.31 6.22 1.75
N LEU A 98 29.08 5.81 1.38
CA LEU A 98 28.31 4.72 2.01
C LEU A 98 28.23 3.47 1.12
N ASN A 99 28.95 3.44 -0.01
CA ASN A 99 28.86 2.32 -0.95
C ASN A 99 29.22 0.98 -0.29
N GLU A 100 30.23 0.97 0.59
CA GLU A 100 30.61 -0.25 1.31
C GLU A 100 29.58 -0.69 2.37
N GLU A 101 28.78 0.24 2.90
CA GLU A 101 27.76 -0.07 3.90
C GLU A 101 26.61 -0.89 3.31
N LEU A 102 26.34 -0.72 2.01
CA LEU A 102 25.34 -1.52 1.29
C LEU A 102 25.63 -3.03 1.37
N GLY A 103 26.92 -3.41 1.41
CA GLY A 103 27.33 -4.81 1.57
C GLY A 103 27.21 -5.36 2.99
N MET A 104 26.95 -4.50 3.98
CA MET A 104 26.81 -4.85 5.40
C MET A 104 25.38 -4.73 5.92
N VAL A 105 24.42 -4.41 5.05
CA VAL A 105 23.00 -4.26 5.45
C VAL A 105 22.44 -5.59 5.92
N ASN A 106 21.92 -5.62 7.16
CA ASN A 106 21.24 -6.78 7.74
C ASN A 106 19.73 -6.58 7.92
N THR A 107 19.27 -5.34 7.97
CA THR A 107 17.89 -4.96 8.29
C THR A 107 17.44 -3.92 7.28
N ILE A 108 16.35 -4.19 6.58
CA ILE A 108 15.72 -3.26 5.64
C ILE A 108 14.43 -2.76 6.29
N LEU A 109 14.36 -1.46 6.54
CA LEU A 109 13.13 -0.80 6.94
C LEU A 109 12.48 -0.25 5.68
N SER A 110 11.36 -0.84 5.28
CA SER A 110 10.64 -0.44 4.07
C SER A 110 9.37 0.31 4.45
N ASP A 111 9.07 1.39 3.72
CA ASP A 111 7.76 2.01 3.78
C ASP A 111 6.75 1.13 3.01
N LYS A 112 5.49 1.13 3.43
CA LYS A 112 4.45 0.38 2.72
C LYS A 112 4.03 1.13 1.46
N THR A 113 3.63 2.38 1.61
CA THR A 113 2.94 3.13 0.56
C THR A 113 3.95 3.77 -0.38
N GLY A 114 3.84 3.50 -1.68
CA GLY A 114 4.74 4.05 -2.69
C GLY A 114 6.10 3.35 -2.81
N THR A 115 6.47 2.48 -1.86
CA THR A 115 7.65 1.60 -1.95
C THR A 115 7.27 0.15 -2.20
N LEU A 116 6.40 -0.45 -1.38
CA LEU A 116 5.93 -1.82 -1.62
C LEU A 116 4.70 -1.85 -2.52
N THR A 117 3.83 -0.85 -2.44
CA THR A 117 2.59 -0.78 -3.22
C THR A 117 2.60 0.39 -4.21
N ARG A 118 1.99 0.18 -5.38
CA ARG A 118 1.76 1.18 -6.43
C ARG A 118 0.60 2.13 -6.10
N ASN A 119 -0.12 1.88 -5.01
CA ASN A 119 -1.36 2.58 -4.63
C ASN A 119 -2.40 2.57 -5.77
N VAL A 120 -2.45 1.47 -6.53
CA VAL A 120 -3.45 1.22 -7.56
C VAL A 120 -4.34 0.09 -7.05
N MET A 121 -5.60 0.43 -6.77
CA MET A 121 -6.59 -0.49 -6.24
C MET A 121 -7.38 -1.13 -7.37
N GLU A 122 -7.40 -2.46 -7.46
CA GLU A 122 -8.14 -3.17 -8.49
C GLU A 122 -9.21 -4.06 -7.88
N PHE A 123 -10.42 -4.01 -8.42
CA PHE A 123 -11.44 -5.01 -8.07
C PHE A 123 -11.03 -6.38 -8.64
N PHE A 124 -10.85 -7.37 -7.77
CA PHE A 124 -10.17 -8.62 -8.13
C PHE A 124 -11.04 -9.87 -7.95
N LYS A 125 -11.69 -10.01 -6.79
CA LYS A 125 -12.60 -11.12 -6.47
C LYS A 125 -13.83 -10.58 -5.73
N CYS A 126 -14.89 -11.37 -5.68
CA CYS A 126 -16.04 -11.09 -4.82
C CYS A 126 -16.75 -12.38 -4.41
N SER A 127 -17.56 -12.31 -3.37
CA SER A 127 -18.52 -13.35 -3.00
C SER A 127 -19.91 -12.73 -3.02
N ILE A 128 -20.85 -13.33 -3.75
CA ILE A 128 -22.23 -12.84 -3.83
C ILE A 128 -23.18 -14.01 -3.58
N ALA A 129 -24.17 -13.81 -2.70
CA ALA A 129 -25.12 -14.86 -2.32
C ALA A 129 -24.45 -16.18 -1.88
N GLY A 130 -23.30 -16.09 -1.20
CA GLY A 130 -22.53 -17.25 -0.73
C GLY A 130 -21.69 -17.97 -1.80
N VAL A 131 -21.59 -17.43 -3.02
CA VAL A 131 -20.77 -17.98 -4.11
C VAL A 131 -19.58 -17.05 -4.37
N ALA A 132 -18.36 -17.60 -4.36
CA ALA A 132 -17.15 -16.87 -4.72
C ALA A 132 -16.97 -16.78 -6.25
N TYR A 133 -16.54 -15.61 -6.72
CA TYR A 133 -16.27 -15.29 -8.11
C TYR A 133 -14.91 -14.59 -8.28
N GLY A 134 -14.34 -14.75 -9.46
CA GLY A 134 -13.04 -14.21 -9.86
C GLY A 134 -11.98 -15.30 -9.96
N ALA A 135 -11.45 -15.49 -11.16
CA ALA A 135 -10.47 -16.53 -11.48
C ALA A 135 -9.00 -16.07 -11.36
N GLY A 136 -8.75 -14.81 -11.01
CA GLY A 136 -7.40 -14.26 -10.87
C GLY A 136 -6.62 -14.90 -9.71
N ILE A 137 -5.31 -15.09 -9.88
CA ILE A 137 -4.39 -15.57 -8.85
C ILE A 137 -3.42 -14.43 -8.51
N THR A 138 -3.36 -14.03 -7.24
CA THR A 138 -2.43 -12.97 -6.79
C THR A 138 -1.01 -13.52 -6.67
N GLU A 139 0.00 -12.65 -6.71
CA GLU A 139 1.41 -13.07 -6.49
C GLU A 139 1.62 -13.69 -5.10
N ILE A 140 0.89 -13.18 -4.10
CA ILE A 140 0.89 -13.71 -2.73
C ILE A 140 0.33 -15.14 -2.71
N GLU A 141 -0.76 -15.38 -3.43
CA GLU A 141 -1.38 -16.71 -3.56
C GLU A 141 -0.42 -17.69 -4.26
N LYS A 142 0.26 -17.27 -5.34
CA LYS A 142 1.30 -18.06 -6.01
C LYS A 142 2.48 -18.38 -5.08
N ALA A 143 3.00 -17.39 -4.37
CA ALA A 143 4.11 -17.56 -3.44
C ALA A 143 3.73 -18.51 -2.28
N ASN A 144 2.52 -18.38 -1.74
CA ASN A 144 2.02 -19.27 -0.70
C ASN A 144 1.83 -20.70 -1.19
N ALA A 145 1.36 -20.90 -2.42
CA ALA A 145 1.23 -22.22 -3.02
C ALA A 145 2.60 -22.87 -3.30
N LEU A 146 3.55 -22.10 -3.84
CA LEU A 146 4.92 -22.55 -4.07
C LEU A 146 5.60 -23.01 -2.77
N ARG A 147 5.42 -22.27 -1.67
CA ARG A 147 5.91 -22.65 -0.33
C ARG A 147 5.29 -23.95 0.18
N LYS A 148 4.05 -24.25 -0.20
CA LYS A 148 3.34 -25.49 0.14
C LYS A 148 3.65 -26.65 -0.83
N GLY A 149 4.48 -26.42 -1.86
CA GLY A 149 4.76 -27.41 -2.90
C GLY A 149 3.59 -27.69 -3.83
N VAL A 150 2.57 -26.82 -3.84
CA VAL A 150 1.41 -26.92 -4.74
C VAL A 150 1.68 -26.04 -5.95
N VAL A 151 1.69 -26.65 -7.13
CA VAL A 151 1.70 -25.89 -8.38
C VAL A 151 0.27 -25.47 -8.66
N LEU A 152 -0.01 -24.17 -8.56
CA LEU A 152 -1.23 -23.62 -9.09
C LEU A 152 -1.10 -23.60 -10.60
N ASP A 153 -1.99 -24.31 -11.28
CA ASP A 153 -2.10 -24.24 -12.73
C ASP A 153 -2.62 -22.83 -13.06
N GLU A 154 -1.76 -21.99 -13.61
CA GLU A 154 -2.21 -20.75 -14.23
C GLU A 154 -3.10 -21.19 -15.38
N ARG A 155 -4.43 -21.11 -15.20
CA ARG A 155 -5.32 -21.13 -16.34
C ARG A 155 -5.01 -19.87 -17.14
N GLU A 156 -4.02 -19.95 -18.02
CA GLU A 156 -3.77 -18.96 -19.06
C GLU A 156 -5.07 -18.82 -19.84
N ARG A 157 -5.78 -17.72 -19.60
CA ARG A 157 -6.96 -17.36 -20.37
C ARG A 157 -6.53 -16.29 -21.38
N PRO A 158 -6.25 -16.66 -22.63
CA PRO A 158 -5.68 -15.76 -23.64
C PRO A 158 -6.57 -14.58 -24.05
N GLU A 159 -7.80 -14.46 -23.53
CA GLU A 159 -8.68 -13.30 -23.74
C GLU A 159 -8.76 -12.31 -22.56
N ALA A 160 -8.15 -12.62 -21.40
CA ALA A 160 -8.15 -11.76 -20.21
C ALA A 160 -7.47 -10.40 -20.43
N THR A 161 -6.72 -10.22 -21.53
CA THR A 161 -6.06 -8.96 -21.86
C THR A 161 -7.04 -7.89 -22.41
N LYS A 162 -8.24 -8.26 -22.87
CA LYS A 162 -9.17 -7.31 -23.54
C LYS A 162 -9.92 -6.37 -22.60
N CYS A 163 -10.04 -6.69 -21.30
CA CYS A 163 -10.83 -5.90 -20.34
C CYS A 163 -9.99 -5.42 -19.14
N ARG A 164 -8.71 -5.08 -19.36
CA ARG A 164 -7.92 -4.33 -18.38
C ARG A 164 -8.31 -2.86 -18.44
N GLU A 165 -9.44 -2.53 -17.82
CA GLU A 165 -9.72 -1.15 -17.47
C GLU A 165 -8.92 -0.77 -16.22
N ARG A 166 -8.45 0.47 -16.15
CA ARG A 166 -7.73 0.97 -14.97
C ARG A 166 -8.64 0.79 -13.73
N PHE A 167 -8.12 0.17 -12.67
CA PHE A 167 -8.85 -0.19 -11.44
C PHE A 167 -9.78 -1.41 -11.50
N PHE A 168 -9.77 -2.19 -12.61
CA PHE A 168 -10.56 -3.42 -12.75
C PHE A 168 -9.72 -4.60 -13.26
N ASN A 169 -9.72 -5.69 -12.49
CA ASN A 169 -8.95 -6.89 -12.82
C ASN A 169 -9.71 -8.13 -12.34
N PHE A 170 -10.93 -8.27 -12.85
CA PHE A 170 -11.84 -9.35 -12.49
C PHE A 170 -12.22 -10.14 -13.74
N TYR A 171 -12.16 -11.47 -13.64
CA TYR A 171 -12.54 -12.38 -14.72
C TYR A 171 -13.33 -13.56 -14.17
N ASP A 172 -14.59 -13.67 -14.58
CA ASP A 172 -15.43 -14.83 -14.29
C ASP A 172 -16.57 -14.91 -15.31
N ASP A 173 -16.60 -15.99 -16.10
CA ASP A 173 -17.60 -16.18 -17.17
C ASP A 173 -19.03 -16.26 -16.60
N ARG A 174 -19.18 -16.54 -15.29
CA ARG A 174 -20.49 -16.63 -14.61
C ARG A 174 -21.10 -15.26 -14.31
N LEU A 175 -20.30 -14.20 -14.23
CA LEU A 175 -20.76 -12.84 -13.95
C LEU A 175 -20.55 -11.87 -15.11
N MET A 176 -19.50 -12.05 -15.90
CA MET A 176 -19.18 -11.14 -17.00
C MET A 176 -20.13 -11.30 -18.19
N GLY A 177 -20.21 -10.26 -19.03
CA GLY A 177 -20.98 -10.28 -20.27
C GLY A 177 -22.48 -10.52 -20.03
N ASP A 178 -23.01 -9.92 -18.96
CA ASP A 178 -24.42 -10.03 -18.57
C ASP A 178 -24.85 -11.48 -18.18
N ALA A 179 -23.90 -12.40 -17.99
CA ALA A 179 -24.17 -13.79 -17.57
C ALA A 179 -24.79 -13.88 -16.16
N TRP A 180 -24.61 -12.84 -15.34
CA TRP A 180 -25.16 -12.77 -13.99
C TRP A 180 -26.69 -12.85 -13.93
N TYR A 181 -27.41 -12.61 -15.05
CA TYR A 181 -28.86 -12.88 -15.13
C TYR A 181 -29.23 -14.34 -14.91
N SER A 182 -28.31 -15.25 -15.22
CA SER A 182 -28.50 -16.70 -15.06
C SER A 182 -27.97 -17.22 -13.72
N ALA A 183 -27.56 -16.34 -12.81
CA ALA A 183 -27.13 -16.72 -11.47
C ALA A 183 -28.28 -17.36 -10.68
N HIS A 184 -27.93 -18.11 -9.63
CA HIS A 184 -28.92 -18.78 -8.78
C HIS A 184 -29.89 -17.79 -8.12
N ASP A 185 -29.37 -16.62 -7.72
CA ASP A 185 -30.15 -15.51 -7.15
C ASP A 185 -29.79 -14.18 -7.84
N PRO A 186 -30.41 -13.89 -8.99
CA PRO A 186 -30.10 -12.69 -9.76
C PRO A 186 -30.55 -11.41 -9.04
N ALA A 187 -31.54 -11.49 -8.14
CA ALA A 187 -32.02 -10.32 -7.41
C ALA A 187 -30.98 -9.84 -6.38
N THR A 188 -30.35 -10.76 -5.66
CA THR A 188 -29.25 -10.44 -4.75
C THR A 188 -28.02 -9.91 -5.50
N VAL A 189 -27.72 -10.49 -6.68
CA VAL A 189 -26.62 -10.00 -7.53
C VAL A 189 -26.89 -8.59 -8.08
N GLU A 190 -28.11 -8.31 -8.51
CA GLU A 190 -28.54 -6.96 -8.91
C GLU A 190 -28.37 -5.96 -7.77
N MET A 191 -28.81 -6.30 -6.56
CA MET A 191 -28.64 -5.45 -5.38
C MET A 191 -27.17 -5.25 -5.00
N PHE A 192 -26.33 -6.28 -5.16
CA PHE A 192 -24.89 -6.18 -4.92
C PHE A 192 -24.25 -5.12 -5.81
N PHE A 193 -24.48 -5.17 -7.12
CA PHE A 193 -23.89 -4.20 -8.05
C PHE A 193 -24.52 -2.81 -7.94
N ARG A 194 -25.83 -2.72 -7.67
CA ARG A 194 -26.51 -1.46 -7.34
C ARG A 194 -25.90 -0.81 -6.10
N LEU A 195 -25.60 -1.58 -5.06
CA LEU A 195 -24.92 -1.08 -3.88
C LEU A 195 -23.55 -0.49 -4.23
N LEU A 196 -22.75 -1.19 -5.06
CA LEU A 196 -21.45 -0.69 -5.50
C LEU A 196 -21.55 0.64 -6.27
N ALA A 197 -22.60 0.82 -7.08
CA ALA A 197 -22.84 2.01 -7.89
C ALA A 197 -23.47 3.20 -7.14
N VAL A 198 -23.96 3.01 -5.91
CA VAL A 198 -24.71 4.04 -5.17
C VAL A 198 -24.10 4.35 -3.81
N CYS A 199 -23.58 3.35 -3.09
CA CYS A 199 -23.07 3.49 -1.73
C CYS A 199 -21.62 4.02 -1.72
N HIS A 200 -21.41 5.27 -2.14
CA HIS A 200 -20.08 5.91 -2.16
C HIS A 200 -20.17 7.45 -2.22
N THR A 201 -19.04 8.14 -2.04
CA THR A 201 -18.94 9.61 -2.22
C THR A 201 -18.25 10.03 -3.52
N VAL A 202 -17.86 9.07 -4.37
CA VAL A 202 -17.24 9.32 -5.70
C VAL A 202 -18.02 10.32 -6.56
N ILE A 203 -17.26 11.18 -7.25
CA ILE A 203 -17.73 12.20 -8.19
C ILE A 203 -17.31 11.78 -9.61
N PRO A 204 -18.25 11.74 -10.58
CA PRO A 204 -17.92 11.51 -11.98
C PRO A 204 -17.43 12.81 -12.62
N ASP A 205 -16.30 12.74 -13.32
CA ASP A 205 -15.73 13.82 -14.12
C ASP A 205 -15.69 13.45 -15.61
N GLY A 206 -16.25 14.30 -16.46
CA GLY A 206 -16.29 14.11 -17.91
C GLY A 206 -17.68 13.78 -18.50
N PRO A 207 -17.74 13.49 -19.81
CA PRO A 207 -18.99 13.14 -20.49
C PRO A 207 -19.64 11.88 -19.91
N PRO A 208 -20.99 11.75 -19.96
CA PRO A 208 -21.72 10.60 -19.44
C PRO A 208 -21.61 9.37 -20.36
N GLU A 209 -20.38 9.02 -20.72
CA GLU A 209 -20.04 7.89 -21.58
C GLU A 209 -19.09 6.95 -20.84
N PRO A 210 -19.34 5.63 -20.82
CA PRO A 210 -18.54 4.68 -20.05
C PRO A 210 -17.03 4.70 -20.35
N ALA A 211 -16.65 5.03 -21.59
CA ALA A 211 -15.28 4.99 -22.06
C ALA A 211 -14.44 6.23 -21.71
N THR A 212 -15.07 7.37 -21.43
CA THR A 212 -14.37 8.66 -21.26
C THR A 212 -14.47 9.23 -19.85
N ILE A 213 -15.48 8.80 -19.10
CA ILE A 213 -15.74 9.24 -17.73
C ILE A 213 -14.63 8.81 -16.77
N LYS A 214 -14.23 9.74 -15.90
CA LYS A 214 -13.27 9.52 -14.82
C LYS A 214 -13.99 9.60 -13.48
N TYR A 215 -13.43 8.94 -12.48
CA TYR A 215 -14.01 8.90 -11.14
C TYR A 215 -13.01 9.49 -10.16
N GLU A 216 -13.42 10.56 -9.48
CA GLU A 216 -12.67 11.17 -8.38
C GLU A 216 -13.26 10.71 -7.05
N ALA A 217 -12.41 10.15 -6.19
CA ALA A 217 -12.84 9.57 -4.92
C ALA A 217 -11.86 9.96 -3.81
N GLU A 218 -12.37 10.10 -2.59
CA GLU A 218 -11.54 10.32 -1.40
C GLU A 218 -10.68 9.09 -1.05
N SER A 219 -11.19 7.90 -1.38
CA SER A 219 -10.49 6.63 -1.20
C SER A 219 -10.40 5.89 -2.53
N PRO A 220 -9.22 5.38 -2.92
CA PRO A 220 -9.05 4.63 -4.16
C PRO A 220 -9.82 3.31 -4.15
N ASP A 221 -10.11 2.75 -2.96
CA ASP A 221 -10.95 1.57 -2.80
C ASP A 221 -12.37 1.85 -3.34
N GLU A 222 -12.93 3.04 -3.09
CA GLU A 222 -14.25 3.40 -3.61
C GLU A 222 -14.25 3.58 -5.13
N ALA A 223 -13.19 4.16 -5.69
CA ALA A 223 -13.06 4.29 -7.13
C ALA A 223 -13.06 2.91 -7.81
N ALA A 224 -12.32 1.94 -7.25
CA ALA A 224 -12.29 0.57 -7.77
C ALA A 224 -13.68 -0.11 -7.71
N LEU A 225 -14.46 0.12 -6.65
CA LEU A 225 -15.82 -0.41 -6.54
C LEU A 225 -16.77 0.17 -7.60
N VAL A 226 -16.71 1.47 -7.86
CA VAL A 226 -17.55 2.13 -8.87
C VAL A 226 -17.16 1.70 -10.29
N VAL A 227 -15.86 1.57 -10.56
CA VAL A 227 -15.38 1.03 -11.85
C VAL A 227 -15.85 -0.40 -12.04
N ALA A 228 -15.82 -1.22 -10.98
CA ALA A 228 -16.38 -2.57 -11.03
C ALA A 228 -17.88 -2.56 -11.33
N ALA A 229 -18.66 -1.71 -10.66
CA ALA A 229 -20.09 -1.58 -10.93
C ALA A 229 -20.37 -1.21 -12.39
N LYS A 230 -19.60 -0.26 -12.95
CA LYS A 230 -19.66 0.10 -14.37
C LYS A 230 -19.40 -1.10 -15.28
N ALA A 231 -18.38 -1.91 -14.98
CA ALA A 231 -18.04 -3.09 -15.78
C ALA A 231 -19.14 -4.16 -15.78
N PHE A 232 -19.93 -4.25 -14.72
CA PHE A 232 -21.09 -5.15 -14.61
C PHE A 232 -22.41 -4.56 -15.11
N GLY A 233 -22.37 -3.39 -15.77
CA GLY A 233 -23.56 -2.76 -16.37
C GLY A 233 -24.35 -1.84 -15.42
N PHE A 234 -23.78 -1.47 -14.27
CA PHE A 234 -24.33 -0.47 -13.35
C PHE A 234 -23.49 0.80 -13.44
N PHE A 235 -23.73 1.56 -14.50
CA PHE A 235 -22.91 2.70 -14.85
C PHE A 235 -23.37 3.96 -14.11
N PHE A 236 -22.64 4.34 -13.06
CA PHE A 236 -22.81 5.62 -12.38
C PHE A 236 -22.20 6.76 -13.21
N PHE A 237 -23.02 7.74 -13.62
CA PHE A 237 -22.55 8.81 -14.53
C PHE A 237 -22.93 10.22 -14.11
N LYS A 238 -23.84 10.38 -13.16
CA LYS A 238 -24.29 11.71 -12.71
C LYS A 238 -24.56 11.72 -11.22
N ARG A 239 -24.03 12.75 -10.55
CA ARG A 239 -24.28 13.03 -9.14
C ARG A 239 -24.64 14.50 -8.96
N THR A 240 -25.66 14.75 -8.16
CA THR A 240 -25.97 16.06 -7.61
C THR A 240 -25.84 15.99 -6.08
N ASN A 241 -26.08 17.09 -5.37
CA ASN A 241 -26.04 17.10 -3.90
C ASN A 241 -27.10 16.20 -3.26
N THR A 242 -28.18 15.87 -3.97
CA THR A 242 -29.31 15.09 -3.45
C THR A 242 -29.68 13.89 -4.32
N THR A 243 -29.07 13.71 -5.49
CA THR A 243 -29.42 12.60 -6.39
C THR A 243 -28.18 11.94 -7.00
N VAL A 244 -28.31 10.64 -7.23
CA VAL A 244 -27.34 9.79 -7.94
C VAL A 244 -28.09 9.11 -9.07
N THR A 245 -27.57 9.20 -10.30
CA THR A 245 -28.15 8.55 -11.47
C THR A 245 -27.23 7.44 -11.95
N VAL A 246 -27.79 6.24 -12.07
CA VAL A 246 -27.11 5.03 -12.51
C VAL A 246 -27.85 4.49 -13.73
N ARG A 247 -27.12 4.22 -14.81
CA ARG A 247 -27.63 3.45 -15.94
C ARG A 247 -27.50 1.98 -15.58
N GLU A 248 -28.62 1.35 -15.30
CA GLU A 248 -28.67 -0.04 -14.88
C GLU A 248 -29.06 -0.94 -16.05
N ARG A 249 -28.21 -1.90 -16.36
CA ARG A 249 -28.47 -2.96 -17.32
C ARG A 249 -28.99 -4.18 -16.60
N THR A 250 -30.32 -4.27 -16.46
CA THR A 250 -30.98 -5.40 -15.78
C THR A 250 -31.53 -6.40 -16.79
N ALA A 251 -32.04 -7.54 -16.31
CA ALA A 251 -32.72 -8.53 -17.15
C ALA A 251 -33.95 -7.93 -17.89
N ARG A 252 -34.45 -6.77 -17.45
CA ARG A 252 -35.60 -6.06 -18.03
C ARG A 252 -35.19 -5.05 -19.11
N GLY A 253 -33.89 -4.86 -19.33
CA GLY A 253 -33.33 -3.88 -20.25
C GLY A 253 -32.41 -2.87 -19.56
N GLU A 254 -31.93 -1.92 -20.35
CA GLU A 254 -31.07 -0.82 -19.90
C GLU A 254 -31.94 0.40 -19.62
N ALA A 255 -31.86 0.95 -18.40
CA ALA A 255 -32.62 2.12 -17.99
C ALA A 255 -31.80 3.02 -17.06
N ASP A 256 -32.02 4.33 -17.19
CA ASP A 256 -31.44 5.31 -16.27
C ASP A 256 -32.35 5.39 -15.03
N VAL A 257 -31.82 4.95 -13.89
CA VAL A 257 -32.50 4.97 -12.59
C VAL A 257 -31.91 6.10 -11.75
N GLU A 258 -32.80 6.92 -11.17
CA GLU A 258 -32.40 8.02 -10.30
C GLU A 258 -32.74 7.71 -8.84
N TYR A 259 -31.72 7.71 -8.00
CA TYR A 259 -31.82 7.57 -6.56
C TYR A 259 -31.71 8.93 -5.89
N GLU A 260 -32.64 9.26 -5.02
CA GLU A 260 -32.52 10.42 -4.13
C GLU A 260 -31.70 10.02 -2.90
N VAL A 261 -30.56 10.66 -2.68
CA VAL A 261 -29.71 10.42 -1.53
C VAL A 261 -30.23 11.23 -0.36
N LEU A 262 -30.87 10.56 0.60
CA LEU A 262 -31.47 11.21 1.76
C LEU A 262 -30.41 11.54 2.81
N ASN A 263 -29.58 10.55 3.17
CA ASN A 263 -28.51 10.75 4.14
C ASN A 263 -27.29 9.85 3.84
N ILE A 264 -26.11 10.40 4.08
CA ILE A 264 -24.84 9.68 4.03
C ILE A 264 -24.30 9.57 5.46
N LEU A 265 -24.09 8.34 5.92
CA LEU A 265 -23.43 8.00 7.17
C LEU A 265 -21.97 7.68 6.84
N GLU A 266 -21.13 8.71 6.88
CA GLU A 266 -19.73 8.65 6.48
C GLU A 266 -18.92 7.59 7.23
N PHE A 267 -17.86 7.12 6.58
CA PHE A 267 -16.90 6.23 7.20
C PHE A 267 -16.20 6.93 8.37
N ASN A 268 -16.05 6.23 9.48
CA ASN A 268 -15.25 6.66 10.61
C ASN A 268 -14.45 5.45 11.13
N SER A 269 -13.21 5.67 11.57
CA SER A 269 -12.32 4.64 12.13
C SER A 269 -12.95 3.87 13.31
N THR A 270 -13.82 4.53 14.08
CA THR A 270 -14.57 3.90 15.18
C THR A 270 -15.69 3.00 14.65
N ARG A 271 -16.45 3.46 13.64
CA ARG A 271 -17.62 2.74 13.10
C ARG A 271 -17.24 1.62 12.11
N LYS A 272 -16.10 1.77 11.41
CA LYS A 272 -15.55 0.85 10.39
C LYS A 272 -16.54 0.43 9.29
N ARG A 273 -17.49 1.31 8.98
CA ARG A 273 -18.51 1.14 7.93
C ARG A 273 -18.95 2.49 7.40
N MET A 274 -19.44 2.50 6.17
CA MET A 274 -20.16 3.60 5.55
C MET A 274 -21.55 3.11 5.16
N SER A 275 -22.55 3.97 5.33
CA SER A 275 -23.90 3.69 4.84
C SER A 275 -24.47 4.88 4.07
N VAL A 276 -25.31 4.59 3.09
CA VAL A 276 -26.07 5.58 2.34
C VAL A 276 -27.54 5.20 2.38
N VAL A 277 -28.37 6.13 2.84
CA VAL A 277 -29.82 6.02 2.81
C VAL A 277 -30.32 6.69 1.54
N ILE A 278 -31.00 5.92 0.71
CA ILE A 278 -31.53 6.36 -0.57
C ILE A 278 -33.03 6.14 -0.64
N LYS A 279 -33.69 6.96 -1.45
CA LYS A 279 -35.05 6.74 -1.91
C LYS A 279 -35.02 6.42 -3.39
N ASP A 280 -35.52 5.26 -3.76
CA ASP A 280 -35.72 4.89 -5.16
C ASP A 280 -36.93 5.66 -5.70
N LYS A 281 -36.70 6.57 -6.66
CA LYS A 281 -37.78 7.38 -7.24
C LYS A 281 -38.77 6.57 -8.06
N ALA A 282 -38.39 5.39 -8.55
CA ALA A 282 -39.27 4.54 -9.34
C ALA A 282 -40.24 3.74 -8.45
N THR A 283 -39.78 3.27 -7.30
CA THR A 283 -40.57 2.40 -6.40
C THR A 283 -41.09 3.11 -5.14
N ASP A 284 -40.64 4.35 -4.89
CA ASP A 284 -40.89 5.13 -3.67
C ASP A 284 -40.36 4.48 -2.38
N LYS A 285 -39.57 3.41 -2.49
CA LYS A 285 -38.98 2.67 -1.36
C LYS A 285 -37.75 3.40 -0.82
N ILE A 286 -37.58 3.35 0.50
CA ILE A 286 -36.34 3.79 1.16
C ILE A 286 -35.47 2.56 1.42
N LEU A 287 -34.23 2.63 0.96
CA LEU A 287 -33.22 1.60 1.17
C LEU A 287 -32.03 2.19 1.92
N ILE A 288 -31.46 1.42 2.83
CA ILE A 288 -30.13 1.69 3.37
C ILE A 288 -29.15 0.69 2.79
N PHE A 289 -28.10 1.20 2.17
CA PHE A 289 -26.94 0.43 1.76
C PHE A 289 -25.81 0.63 2.74
N THR A 290 -25.14 -0.47 3.11
CA THR A 290 -24.05 -0.45 4.08
C THR A 290 -22.89 -1.30 3.58
N LYS A 291 -21.69 -0.72 3.58
CA LYS A 291 -20.41 -1.40 3.31
C LYS A 291 -19.44 -1.21 4.47
N GLY A 292 -18.75 -2.26 4.89
CA GLY A 292 -17.83 -2.18 6.03
C GLY A 292 -17.12 -3.48 6.37
N ALA A 293 -16.49 -3.53 7.54
CA ALA A 293 -15.87 -4.74 8.06
C ALA A 293 -16.92 -5.84 8.36
N ASP A 294 -16.57 -7.09 8.10
CA ASP A 294 -17.38 -8.29 8.37
C ASP A 294 -18.01 -8.31 9.77
N THR A 295 -17.17 -8.20 10.81
CA THR A 295 -17.59 -8.25 12.21
C THR A 295 -18.64 -7.20 12.53
N VAL A 296 -18.49 -5.99 11.97
CA VAL A 296 -19.42 -4.87 12.19
C VAL A 296 -20.75 -5.09 11.47
N ILE A 297 -20.72 -5.63 10.25
CA ILE A 297 -21.94 -5.92 9.49
C ILE A 297 -22.70 -7.09 10.12
N TYR A 298 -22.00 -8.15 10.52
CA TYR A 298 -22.61 -9.38 11.06
C TYR A 298 -23.40 -9.18 12.35
N GLU A 299 -23.01 -8.22 13.20
CA GLU A 299 -23.76 -7.84 14.40
C GLU A 299 -25.09 -7.13 14.11
N ARG A 300 -25.27 -6.62 12.88
CA ARG A 300 -26.40 -5.78 12.47
C ARG A 300 -27.33 -6.47 11.47
N LEU A 301 -27.04 -7.73 11.15
CA LEU A 301 -27.87 -8.56 10.28
C LEU A 301 -29.22 -8.86 10.94
N ASP A 302 -30.26 -8.96 10.11
CA ASP A 302 -31.58 -9.40 10.53
C ASP A 302 -31.54 -10.88 10.98
N PRO A 303 -31.81 -11.17 12.27
CA PRO A 303 -31.85 -12.55 12.77
C PRO A 303 -33.05 -13.35 12.23
N GLY A 304 -34.10 -12.67 11.75
CA GLY A 304 -35.28 -13.29 11.15
C GLY A 304 -35.12 -13.62 9.66
N TYR A 305 -34.11 -13.07 8.99
CA TYR A 305 -33.86 -13.32 7.58
C TYR A 305 -32.99 -14.58 7.39
N GLY A 306 -33.65 -15.73 7.24
CA GLY A 306 -33.00 -17.05 7.14
C GLY A 306 -31.79 -17.15 6.19
N PRO A 307 -31.78 -16.51 5.00
CA PRO A 307 -30.63 -16.53 4.10
C PRO A 307 -29.34 -15.94 4.71
N ASN A 308 -29.44 -15.03 5.69
CA ASN A 308 -28.26 -14.45 6.34
C ASN A 308 -27.34 -15.52 6.91
N GLU A 309 -27.88 -16.51 7.64
CA GLU A 309 -27.02 -17.50 8.30
C GLU A 309 -26.34 -18.46 7.34
N ALA A 310 -27.03 -18.86 6.27
CA ALA A 310 -26.41 -19.64 5.20
C ALA A 310 -25.30 -18.86 4.47
N MET A 311 -25.52 -17.58 4.22
CA MET A 311 -24.54 -16.73 3.54
C MET A 311 -23.39 -16.30 4.45
N LYS A 312 -23.61 -16.19 5.76
CA LYS A 312 -22.60 -15.74 6.73
C LYS A 312 -21.43 -16.70 6.80
N GLU A 313 -21.68 -18.01 6.90
CA GLU A 313 -20.62 -19.03 6.96
C GLU A 313 -19.78 -19.02 5.68
N SER A 314 -20.44 -19.11 4.52
CA SER A 314 -19.77 -19.12 3.21
C SER A 314 -19.00 -17.83 2.93
N THR A 315 -19.59 -16.66 3.24
CA THR A 315 -18.95 -15.36 3.04
C THR A 315 -17.78 -15.16 3.99
N THR A 316 -17.87 -15.59 5.26
CA THR A 316 -16.76 -15.51 6.22
C THR A 316 -15.56 -16.29 5.69
N ARG A 317 -15.78 -17.54 5.27
CA ARG A 317 -14.72 -18.36 4.68
C ARG A 317 -14.08 -17.70 3.45
N HIS A 318 -14.89 -17.16 2.54
CA HIS A 318 -14.34 -16.49 1.35
C HIS A 318 -13.56 -15.21 1.72
N MET A 319 -14.01 -14.44 2.73
CA MET A 319 -13.27 -13.27 3.21
C MET A 319 -11.92 -13.65 3.82
N GLU A 320 -11.85 -14.75 4.58
CA GLU A 320 -10.59 -15.28 5.11
C GLU A 320 -9.66 -15.74 3.99
N GLU A 321 -10.19 -16.45 2.98
CA GLU A 321 -9.43 -16.85 1.79
C GLU A 321 -8.88 -15.63 1.04
N PHE A 322 -9.71 -14.63 0.77
CA PHE A 322 -9.31 -13.40 0.09
C PHE A 322 -8.30 -12.59 0.91
N GLY A 323 -8.48 -12.50 2.23
CA GLY A 323 -7.53 -11.87 3.14
C GLY A 323 -6.18 -12.58 3.16
N SER A 324 -6.18 -13.92 3.12
CA SER A 324 -4.94 -14.73 3.04
C SER A 324 -4.20 -14.56 1.71
N ALA A 325 -4.92 -14.18 0.65
CA ALA A 325 -4.37 -13.82 -0.66
C ALA A 325 -3.91 -12.35 -0.74
N GLY A 326 -4.00 -11.59 0.36
CA GLY A 326 -3.57 -10.19 0.46
C GLY A 326 -4.59 -9.18 -0.07
N LEU A 327 -5.83 -9.60 -0.29
CA LEU A 327 -6.89 -8.72 -0.78
C LEU A 327 -7.57 -7.99 0.38
N ARG A 328 -7.91 -6.72 0.17
CA ARG A 328 -8.74 -5.94 1.10
C ARG A 328 -10.20 -6.30 0.89
N THR A 329 -10.84 -6.80 1.95
CA THR A 329 -12.22 -7.27 1.86
C THR A 329 -13.21 -6.32 2.52
N LEU A 330 -14.36 -6.09 1.88
CA LEU A 330 -15.49 -5.37 2.48
C LEU A 330 -16.75 -6.23 2.40
N CYS A 331 -17.50 -6.26 3.50
CA CYS A 331 -18.81 -6.89 3.58
C CYS A 331 -19.89 -5.89 3.15
N LEU A 332 -20.84 -6.34 2.34
CA LEU A 332 -21.92 -5.53 1.77
C LEU A 332 -23.27 -6.03 2.24
N SER A 333 -24.14 -5.10 2.60
CA SER A 333 -25.48 -5.41 3.08
C SER A 333 -26.47 -4.28 2.78
N TYR A 334 -27.75 -4.60 2.81
CA TYR A 334 -28.80 -3.62 2.62
C TYR A 334 -30.02 -3.90 3.51
N ALA A 335 -30.85 -2.89 3.75
CA ALA A 335 -32.18 -3.08 4.34
C ALA A 335 -33.19 -2.16 3.70
N GLU A 336 -34.46 -2.56 3.73
CA GLU A 336 -35.59 -1.69 3.43
C GLU A 336 -36.00 -0.97 4.71
N VAL A 337 -36.10 0.35 4.64
CA VAL A 337 -36.45 1.20 5.77
C VAL A 337 -37.89 1.67 5.60
N ASP A 338 -38.68 1.56 6.66
CA ASP A 338 -40.06 2.05 6.65
C ASP A 338 -40.08 3.58 6.45
N PRO A 339 -40.76 4.10 5.41
CA PRO A 339 -40.78 5.53 5.12
C PRO A 339 -41.42 6.37 6.22
N GLU A 340 -42.43 5.84 6.93
CA GLU A 340 -43.07 6.59 8.01
C GLU A 340 -42.15 6.71 9.22
N TRP A 341 -41.55 5.61 9.64
CA TRP A 341 -40.55 5.57 10.71
C TRP A 341 -39.35 6.48 10.41
N TYR A 342 -38.82 6.42 9.19
CA TYR A 342 -37.70 7.26 8.77
C TYR A 342 -38.01 8.76 8.95
N ASN A 343 -39.18 9.20 8.46
CA ASN A 343 -39.55 10.62 8.46
C ASN A 343 -40.00 11.12 9.84
N ARG A 344 -40.69 10.28 10.63
CA ARG A 344 -41.29 10.69 11.91
C ARG A 344 -40.35 10.52 13.10
N GLU A 345 -39.50 9.50 13.08
CA GLU A 345 -38.65 9.14 14.22
C GLU A 345 -37.18 9.45 13.91
N TRP A 346 -36.62 8.83 12.87
CA TRP A 346 -35.18 8.84 12.67
C TRP A 346 -34.62 10.19 12.17
N LEU A 347 -35.24 10.79 11.15
CA LEU A 347 -34.76 12.03 10.54
C LEU A 347 -34.74 13.22 11.54
N PRO A 348 -35.78 13.45 12.38
CA PRO A 348 -35.73 14.48 13.41
C PRO A 348 -34.61 14.26 14.44
N GLU A 349 -34.40 13.01 14.88
CA GLU A 349 -33.31 12.66 15.80
C GLU A 349 -31.94 12.90 15.16
N TRP A 350 -31.78 12.54 13.88
CA TRP A 350 -30.56 12.76 13.12
C TRP A 350 -30.20 14.24 12.99
N VAL A 351 -31.19 15.08 12.65
CA VAL A 351 -31.01 16.54 12.57
C VAL A 351 -30.65 17.11 13.94
N ALA A 352 -31.31 16.66 15.01
CA ALA A 352 -31.00 17.08 16.38
C ALA A 352 -29.58 16.65 16.80
N ALA A 353 -29.14 15.45 16.41
CA ALA A 353 -27.80 14.95 16.68
C ALA A 353 -26.73 15.76 15.92
N LYS A 354 -26.92 16.00 14.61
CA LYS A 354 -25.98 16.78 13.78
C LYS A 354 -25.86 18.24 14.19
N THR A 355 -26.94 18.85 14.68
CA THR A 355 -26.94 20.25 15.13
C THR A 355 -26.51 20.40 16.59
N SER A 356 -26.27 19.31 17.32
CA SER A 356 -25.87 19.35 18.71
C SER A 356 -24.44 19.89 18.88
N LEU A 357 -24.25 20.79 19.85
CA LEU A 357 -22.94 21.34 20.21
C LEU A 357 -22.21 20.48 21.24
N ASP A 358 -22.96 19.71 22.04
CA ASP A 358 -22.42 18.85 23.10
C ASP A 358 -22.44 17.38 22.64
N LYS A 359 -21.28 16.72 22.73
CA LYS A 359 -21.09 15.30 22.39
C LYS A 359 -21.71 14.90 21.04
N ARG A 360 -21.53 15.75 20.02
CA ARG A 360 -22.11 15.57 18.68
C ARG A 360 -21.78 14.20 18.10
N ASP A 361 -20.52 13.79 18.19
CA ASP A 361 -20.05 12.57 17.54
C ASP A 361 -20.64 11.30 18.20
N GLU A 362 -20.80 11.29 19.53
CA GLU A 362 -21.50 10.21 20.27
C GLU A 362 -22.97 10.13 19.82
N LYS A 363 -23.68 11.27 19.78
CA LYS A 363 -25.10 11.32 19.38
C LYS A 363 -25.32 10.87 17.93
N VAL A 364 -24.45 11.30 17.02
CA VAL A 364 -24.49 10.90 15.61
C VAL A 364 -24.24 9.41 15.47
N MET A 365 -23.33 8.85 16.27
CA MET A 365 -23.07 7.41 16.30
C MET A 365 -24.31 6.64 16.77
N ASP A 366 -24.90 7.03 17.91
CA ASP A 366 -26.09 6.38 18.46
C ASP A 366 -27.28 6.39 17.50
N VAL A 367 -27.54 7.52 16.84
CA VAL A 367 -28.62 7.63 15.84
C VAL A 367 -28.31 6.81 14.59
N SER A 368 -27.05 6.76 14.17
CA SER A 368 -26.62 5.89 13.05
C SER A 368 -26.88 4.41 13.37
N GLU A 369 -26.62 3.97 14.60
CA GLU A 369 -26.86 2.58 15.03
C GLU A 369 -28.35 2.19 15.07
N LYS A 370 -29.26 3.16 15.14
CA LYS A 370 -30.71 2.89 15.11
C LYS A 370 -31.19 2.44 13.73
N ILE A 371 -30.69 3.07 12.66
CA ILE A 371 -31.10 2.76 11.28
C ILE A 371 -30.30 1.61 10.67
N GLU A 372 -29.06 1.38 11.13
CA GLU A 372 -28.19 0.30 10.66
C GLU A 372 -28.49 -1.02 11.36
N ARG A 373 -29.75 -1.49 11.28
CA ARG A 373 -30.24 -2.74 11.86
C ARG A 373 -31.06 -3.52 10.85
N ASN A 374 -31.25 -4.81 11.13
CA ASN A 374 -32.02 -5.72 10.29
C ASN A 374 -31.48 -5.77 8.85
N LEU A 375 -30.15 -5.75 8.72
CA LEU A 375 -29.48 -5.78 7.44
C LEU A 375 -29.57 -7.18 6.81
N ARG A 376 -29.70 -7.22 5.48
CA ARG A 376 -29.62 -8.42 4.66
C ARG A 376 -28.25 -8.46 4.00
N LEU A 377 -27.53 -9.55 4.24
CA LEU A 377 -26.21 -9.77 3.69
C LEU A 377 -26.30 -9.99 2.17
N LEU A 378 -25.49 -9.27 1.40
CA LEU A 378 -25.35 -9.49 -0.05
C LEU A 378 -24.12 -10.34 -0.36
N GLY A 379 -23.04 -10.12 0.39
CA GLY A 379 -21.78 -10.82 0.24
C GLY A 379 -20.58 -9.93 0.57
N CYS A 380 -19.46 -10.14 -0.11
CA CYS A 380 -18.23 -9.37 0.09
C CYS A 380 -17.50 -9.03 -1.22
N THR A 381 -16.71 -7.97 -1.18
CA THR A 381 -15.76 -7.60 -2.24
C THR A 381 -14.34 -7.92 -1.81
N ALA A 382 -13.45 -8.05 -2.78
CA ALA A 382 -12.02 -8.19 -2.54
C ALA A 382 -11.24 -7.34 -3.57
N ILE A 383 -10.53 -6.35 -3.04
CA ILE A 383 -9.75 -5.37 -3.81
C ILE A 383 -8.26 -5.66 -3.61
N GLU A 384 -7.52 -5.72 -4.70
CA GLU A 384 -6.06 -5.86 -4.71
C GLU A 384 -5.41 -4.48 -4.66
N ASP A 385 -4.50 -4.26 -3.71
CA ASP A 385 -3.57 -3.12 -3.72
C ASP A 385 -2.31 -3.57 -4.44
N LYS A 386 -2.11 -3.12 -5.68
CA LYS A 386 -1.02 -3.62 -6.54
C LYS A 386 0.34 -3.40 -5.88
N LEU A 387 1.12 -4.47 -5.82
CA LEU A 387 2.53 -4.42 -5.44
C LEU A 387 3.37 -3.82 -6.58
N GLN A 388 4.55 -3.32 -6.25
CA GLN A 388 5.58 -3.04 -7.25
C GLN A 388 6.06 -4.36 -7.88
N GLU A 389 6.47 -4.31 -9.14
CA GLU A 389 7.02 -5.45 -9.90
C GLU A 389 8.51 -5.71 -9.60
#